data_AF-A0A369VQV7-F1
#
_entry.id   AF-A0A369VQV7-F1
#
_cell.length_a   1.000
_cell.length_b   1.000
_cell.length_c   1.000
_cell.angle_alpha   90.00
_cell.angle_beta   90.00
_cell.angle_gamma   90.00
#
_symmetry.space_group_name_H-M   'P 1'
#
loop_
_entity.id
_entity.type
_entity.pdbx_description
1 polymer ?
#
loop_
_entity_poly.entity_id
_entity_poly.type
_entity_poly.pdbx_seq_one_letter_code
_entity_poly.pdbx_strand_id
1 'polypeptide(L)'
;MRLGLISAGALAAAALAAALPAQDQRSALADARARSRAAARRSAALEAEAAQEKDAARAARTRQAALAARIVQAEADIRAGEARLALVGRMLGTQRERLEGAQGPIVRLVAALQSLAGRPALAAVVQPGSVDDLVHVRAVLSTALPVMRARTAALRQELARAHVLEGQARLATRALAESRGRLDGERLAQVQAEAGHRLRAAALGRTALFESDRAIALGERARDLVDAAEEAEDAAATGAELASLPGPLPRPGETAAAVRWPRNAAPYRLPVAGELRTGLGEVSEAGVRARGLTLAVTPGARVSAPAAGRVAYAASYRSYGRVVILDHGDGWSTLITGLAETTVRAGRQVAQGAPLGRAGWGEAPRITVELRRRGRPVDIAALVG
;
A
#
# COMPACT_ATOMS: atom_id res chain seq x y z
N MET A 1 4.98 -5.25 57.15
CA MET A 1 5.30 -3.80 57.25
C MET A 1 6.33 -3.41 56.20
N ARG A 2 5.91 -2.79 55.10
CA ARG A 2 6.76 -1.95 54.23
C ARG A 2 5.85 -0.88 53.58
N LEU A 3 5.83 0.31 54.17
CA LEU A 3 5.42 1.58 53.56
C LEU A 3 6.67 2.16 52.86
N GLY A 4 6.69 2.84 51.72
CA GLY A 4 5.66 3.63 51.03
C GLY A 4 6.26 5.02 50.81
N LEU A 5 6.71 5.35 49.58
CA LEU A 5 7.12 6.69 49.14
C LEU A 5 6.90 6.78 47.62
N ILE A 6 5.65 7.00 47.22
CA ILE A 6 5.27 7.34 45.84
C ILE A 6 5.42 8.85 45.70
N SER A 7 6.29 9.23 44.78
CA SER A 7 6.75 10.59 44.50
C SER A 7 5.69 11.43 43.78
N ALA A 8 5.50 12.65 44.28
CA ALA A 8 4.61 13.73 43.83
C ALA A 8 4.91 14.31 42.42
N GLY A 9 5.56 13.55 41.54
CA GLY A 9 5.87 13.95 40.16
C GLY A 9 4.73 13.70 39.16
N ALA A 10 3.74 12.88 39.52
CA ALA A 10 2.62 12.55 38.64
C ALA A 10 1.49 13.59 38.64
N LEU A 11 1.35 14.40 39.70
CA LEU A 11 0.25 15.37 39.82
C LEU A 11 0.46 16.69 39.05
N ALA A 12 1.68 17.01 38.61
CA ALA A 12 1.97 18.28 37.95
C ALA A 12 1.85 18.24 36.41
N ALA A 13 1.75 17.05 35.81
CA ALA A 13 1.51 16.88 34.38
C ALA A 13 0.02 17.01 34.01
N ALA A 14 -0.89 16.65 34.93
CA ALA A 14 -2.34 16.82 34.76
C ALA A 14 -2.80 18.29 34.78
N ALA A 15 -2.05 19.19 35.43
CA ALA A 15 -2.48 20.58 35.63
C ALA A 15 -2.12 21.56 34.50
N LEU A 16 -1.40 21.15 33.45
CA LEU A 16 -1.18 21.97 32.25
C LEU A 16 -2.13 21.64 31.10
N ALA A 17 -2.94 20.59 31.22
CA ALA A 17 -4.16 20.46 30.46
C ALA A 17 -5.29 21.16 31.25
N ALA A 18 -5.15 22.47 31.49
CA ALA A 18 -6.31 23.26 31.87
C ALA A 18 -7.25 23.33 30.66
N ALA A 19 -8.11 22.33 30.60
CA ALA A 19 -9.49 22.41 30.20
C ALA A 19 -9.77 23.17 28.90
N LEU A 20 -9.86 22.41 27.81
CA LEU A 20 -11.11 22.51 27.06
C LEU A 20 -12.25 22.45 28.10
N PRO A 21 -13.20 23.40 28.13
CA PRO A 21 -14.32 23.34 29.07
C PRO A 21 -14.81 21.89 29.18
N ALA A 22 -15.19 21.38 30.35
CA ALA A 22 -15.60 19.98 30.51
C ALA A 22 -16.63 19.53 29.44
N GLN A 23 -17.40 20.49 28.92
CA GLN A 23 -18.30 20.35 27.79
C GLN A 23 -17.62 20.04 26.44
N ASP A 24 -16.49 20.67 26.11
CA ASP A 24 -15.68 20.44 24.91
C ASP A 24 -14.94 19.09 24.94
N GLN A 25 -14.53 18.62 26.13
CA GLN A 25 -13.97 17.28 26.29
C GLN A 25 -15.04 16.19 26.09
N ARG A 26 -16.23 16.40 26.66
CA ARG A 26 -17.38 15.50 26.47
C ARG A 26 -17.83 15.43 25.02
N SER A 27 -17.85 16.56 24.30
CA SER A 27 -18.18 16.58 22.87
C SER A 27 -17.12 15.87 22.03
N ALA A 28 -15.82 16.11 22.29
CA ALA A 28 -14.73 15.43 21.61
C ALA A 28 -14.77 13.90 21.82
N LEU A 29 -15.08 13.44 23.04
CA LEU A 29 -15.26 12.02 23.34
C LEU A 29 -16.47 11.43 22.61
N ALA A 30 -17.61 12.12 22.62
CA ALA A 30 -18.83 11.70 21.94
C ALA A 30 -18.58 11.56 20.43
N ASP A 31 -17.88 12.53 19.83
CA ASP A 31 -17.48 12.52 18.43
C ASP A 31 -16.52 11.37 18.09
N ALA A 32 -15.50 11.14 18.92
CA ALA A 32 -14.55 10.04 18.72
C ALA A 32 -15.27 8.68 18.76
N ARG A 33 -16.15 8.48 19.76
CA ARG A 33 -16.98 7.26 19.89
C ARG A 33 -17.97 7.11 18.74
N ALA A 34 -18.56 8.20 18.24
CA ALA A 34 -19.46 8.17 17.11
C ALA A 34 -18.71 7.77 15.82
N ARG A 35 -17.53 8.36 15.57
CA ARG A 35 -16.70 8.06 14.40
C ARG A 35 -16.15 6.63 14.44
N SER A 36 -15.72 6.14 15.61
CA SER A 36 -15.30 4.74 15.78
C SER A 36 -16.44 3.76 15.46
N ARG A 37 -17.64 3.99 16.01
CA ARG A 37 -18.83 3.17 15.72
C ARG A 37 -19.24 3.22 14.24
N ALA A 38 -19.15 4.38 13.60
CA ALA A 38 -19.44 4.52 12.18
C ALA A 38 -18.42 3.76 11.31
N ALA A 39 -17.12 3.84 11.63
CA ALA A 39 -16.07 3.07 10.96
C ALA A 39 -16.28 1.55 11.14
N ALA A 40 -16.60 1.10 12.36
CA ALA A 40 -16.91 -0.31 12.63
C ALA A 40 -18.12 -0.82 11.83
N ARG A 41 -19.21 -0.03 11.75
CA ARG A 41 -20.38 -0.36 10.93
C ARG A 41 -20.03 -0.46 9.43
N ARG A 42 -19.20 0.46 8.93
CA ARG A 42 -18.72 0.41 7.54
C ARG A 42 -17.86 -0.82 7.27
N SER A 43 -16.94 -1.14 8.18
CA SER A 43 -16.14 -2.35 8.10
C SER A 43 -17.03 -3.59 8.03
N ALA A 44 -17.98 -3.75 8.95
CA ALA A 44 -18.91 -4.87 8.97
C ALA A 44 -19.78 -4.98 7.69
N ALA A 45 -20.23 -3.84 7.15
CA ALA A 45 -20.97 -3.82 5.88
C ALA A 45 -20.10 -4.31 4.71
N LEU A 46 -18.87 -3.82 4.61
CA LEU A 46 -17.91 -4.24 3.58
C LEU A 46 -17.52 -5.72 3.73
N GLU A 47 -17.40 -6.23 4.95
CA GLU A 47 -17.18 -7.67 5.20
C GLU A 47 -18.36 -8.52 4.75
N ALA A 48 -19.60 -8.06 4.99
CA ALA A 48 -20.81 -8.74 4.53
C ALA A 48 -20.89 -8.77 3.00
N GLU A 49 -20.59 -7.64 2.33
CA GLU A 49 -20.50 -7.59 0.86
C GLU A 49 -19.38 -8.51 0.33
N ALA A 50 -18.22 -8.51 0.98
CA ALA A 50 -17.11 -9.39 0.62
C ALA A 50 -17.49 -10.88 0.79
N ALA A 51 -18.28 -11.22 1.80
CA ALA A 51 -18.79 -12.57 2.02
C ALA A 51 -19.77 -12.98 0.90
N GLN A 52 -20.70 -12.09 0.51
CA GLN A 52 -21.61 -12.33 -0.62
C GLN A 52 -20.85 -12.56 -1.92
N GLU A 53 -19.79 -11.79 -2.20
CA GLU A 53 -18.93 -12.00 -3.37
C GLU A 53 -18.15 -13.33 -3.30
N LYS A 54 -17.70 -13.76 -2.11
CA LYS A 54 -17.10 -15.10 -1.92
C LYS A 54 -18.09 -16.22 -2.19
N ASP A 55 -19.33 -16.07 -1.73
CA ASP A 55 -20.39 -17.05 -1.98
C ASP A 55 -20.77 -17.08 -3.46
N ALA A 56 -20.82 -15.94 -4.14
CA ALA A 56 -21.00 -15.85 -5.58
C ALA A 56 -19.85 -16.54 -6.35
N ALA A 57 -18.60 -16.36 -5.91
CA ALA A 57 -17.45 -17.08 -6.48
C ALA A 57 -17.56 -18.60 -6.27
N ARG A 58 -17.97 -19.05 -5.09
CA ARG A 58 -18.22 -20.47 -4.80
C ARG A 58 -19.34 -21.02 -5.68
N ALA A 59 -20.44 -20.28 -5.83
CA ALA A 59 -21.55 -20.63 -6.70
C ALA A 59 -21.13 -20.70 -8.18
N ALA A 60 -20.28 -19.78 -8.66
CA ALA A 60 -19.70 -19.83 -10.00
C ALA A 60 -18.87 -21.11 -10.20
N ARG A 61 -18.02 -21.46 -9.23
CA ARG A 61 -17.25 -22.71 -9.27
C ARG A 61 -18.13 -23.96 -9.27
N THR A 62 -19.22 -23.97 -8.50
CA THR A 62 -20.17 -25.10 -8.54
C THR A 62 -20.91 -25.19 -9.88
N ARG A 63 -21.23 -24.06 -10.51
CA ARG A 63 -21.82 -24.02 -11.85
C ARG A 63 -20.84 -24.55 -12.90
N GLN A 64 -19.55 -24.22 -12.82
CA GLN A 64 -18.51 -24.82 -13.66
C GLN A 64 -18.48 -26.34 -13.52
N ALA A 65 -18.52 -26.86 -12.29
CA ALA A 65 -18.53 -28.30 -12.04
C ALA A 65 -19.79 -28.97 -12.60
N ALA A 66 -20.97 -28.34 -12.47
CA ALA A 66 -22.21 -28.83 -13.06
C ALA A 66 -22.19 -28.82 -14.59
N LEU A 67 -21.48 -27.86 -15.19
CA LEU A 67 -21.31 -27.77 -16.65
C LEU A 67 -20.24 -28.73 -17.18
N ALA A 68 -19.44 -29.37 -16.32
CA ALA A 68 -18.39 -30.29 -16.75
C ALA A 68 -18.93 -31.43 -17.63
N ALA A 69 -20.10 -31.98 -17.30
CA ALA A 69 -20.73 -33.01 -18.12
C ALA A 69 -21.09 -32.53 -19.53
N ARG A 70 -21.56 -31.27 -19.67
CA ARG A 70 -21.86 -30.67 -20.98
C ARG A 70 -20.60 -30.41 -21.79
N ILE A 71 -19.52 -29.99 -21.12
CA ILE A 71 -18.21 -29.80 -21.75
C ILE A 71 -17.68 -31.13 -22.29
N VAL A 72 -17.72 -32.20 -21.48
CA VAL A 72 -17.30 -33.55 -21.90
C VAL A 72 -18.12 -34.03 -23.09
N GLN A 73 -19.44 -33.79 -23.09
CA GLN A 73 -20.30 -34.10 -24.22
C GLN A 73 -19.89 -33.32 -25.48
N ALA A 74 -19.69 -32.00 -25.36
CA ALA A 74 -19.27 -31.16 -26.48
C ALA A 74 -17.90 -31.60 -27.05
N GLU A 75 -16.95 -31.98 -26.19
CA GLU A 75 -15.65 -32.53 -26.62
C GLU A 75 -15.79 -33.89 -27.33
N ALA A 76 -16.72 -34.74 -26.89
CA ALA A 76 -17.03 -35.99 -27.58
C ALA A 76 -17.62 -35.72 -28.98
N ASP A 77 -18.53 -34.75 -29.09
CA ASP A 77 -19.14 -34.35 -30.37
C ASP A 77 -18.10 -33.74 -31.32
N ILE A 78 -17.19 -32.91 -30.81
CA ILE A 78 -16.05 -32.36 -31.56
C ILE A 78 -15.15 -33.48 -32.08
N ARG A 79 -14.76 -34.44 -31.22
CA ARG A 79 -13.94 -35.60 -31.62
C ARG A 79 -14.65 -36.48 -32.66
N ALA A 80 -15.95 -36.70 -32.51
CA ALA A 80 -16.74 -37.44 -33.50
C ALA A 80 -16.78 -36.69 -34.85
N GLY A 81 -16.90 -35.35 -34.82
CA GLY A 81 -16.82 -34.49 -36.01
C GLY A 81 -15.46 -34.57 -36.72
N GLU A 82 -14.36 -34.53 -35.96
CA GLU A 82 -13.00 -34.69 -36.48
C GLU A 82 -12.80 -36.05 -37.15
N ALA A 83 -13.27 -37.12 -36.52
CA ALA A 83 -13.18 -38.47 -37.09
C ALA A 83 -13.94 -38.59 -38.42
N ARG A 84 -15.12 -37.97 -38.51
CA ARG A 84 -15.90 -37.90 -39.77
C ARG A 84 -15.15 -37.12 -40.85
N LEU A 85 -14.57 -35.97 -40.52
CA LEU A 85 -13.75 -35.19 -41.46
C LEU A 85 -12.53 -35.96 -41.95
N ALA A 86 -11.86 -36.70 -41.06
CA ALA A 86 -10.73 -37.55 -41.42
C ALA A 86 -11.15 -38.68 -42.38
N LEU A 87 -12.32 -39.29 -42.17
CA LEU A 87 -12.88 -40.28 -43.09
C LEU A 87 -13.19 -39.68 -44.47
N VAL A 88 -13.86 -38.52 -44.51
CA VAL A 88 -14.15 -37.81 -45.77
C VAL A 88 -12.86 -37.43 -46.48
N GLY A 89 -11.83 -37.00 -45.75
CA GLY A 89 -10.50 -36.72 -46.29
C GLY A 89 -9.88 -37.94 -46.98
N ARG A 90 -9.97 -39.13 -46.36
CA ARG A 90 -9.53 -40.39 -46.99
C ARG A 90 -10.33 -40.72 -48.24
N MET A 91 -11.67 -40.57 -48.19
CA MET A 91 -12.53 -40.82 -49.36
C MET A 91 -12.16 -39.91 -50.53
N LEU A 92 -11.95 -38.61 -50.27
CA LEU A 92 -11.51 -37.65 -51.28
C LEU A 92 -10.13 -38.00 -51.85
N GLY A 93 -9.19 -38.43 -51.00
CA GLY A 93 -7.87 -38.92 -51.44
C GLY A 93 -7.99 -40.08 -52.43
N THR A 94 -8.75 -41.13 -52.07
CA THR A 94 -8.97 -42.28 -52.96
C THR A 94 -9.67 -41.92 -54.27
N GLN A 95 -10.58 -40.94 -54.25
CA GLN A 95 -11.22 -40.44 -55.47
C GLN A 95 -10.23 -39.69 -56.37
N ARG A 96 -9.35 -38.86 -55.80
CA ARG A 96 -8.33 -38.12 -56.56
C ARG A 96 -7.36 -39.08 -57.26
N GLU A 97 -6.87 -40.09 -56.55
CA GLU A 97 -5.98 -41.11 -57.13
C GLU A 97 -6.64 -41.84 -58.32
N ARG A 98 -7.94 -42.18 -58.23
CA ARG A 98 -8.69 -42.79 -59.34
C ARG A 98 -8.83 -41.85 -60.53
N LEU A 99 -9.11 -40.57 -60.29
CA LEU A 99 -9.21 -39.56 -61.35
C LEU A 99 -7.86 -39.37 -62.06
N GLU A 100 -6.76 -39.30 -61.31
CA GLU A 100 -5.39 -39.23 -61.87
C GLU A 100 -5.07 -40.46 -62.72
N GLY A 101 -5.40 -41.66 -62.23
CA GLY A 101 -5.24 -42.91 -62.99
C GLY A 101 -6.08 -42.94 -64.28
N ALA A 102 -7.26 -42.33 -64.28
CA ALA A 102 -8.16 -42.25 -65.44
C ALA A 102 -7.72 -41.20 -66.49
N GLN A 103 -7.00 -40.14 -66.09
CA GLN A 103 -6.60 -39.05 -67.00
C GLN A 103 -5.56 -39.48 -68.04
N GLY A 104 -4.58 -40.30 -67.67
CA GLY A 104 -3.49 -40.69 -68.58
C GLY A 104 -3.93 -41.41 -69.86
N PRO A 105 -4.84 -42.41 -69.80
CA PRO A 105 -5.41 -43.02 -70.99
C PRO A 105 -6.30 -42.07 -71.80
N ILE A 106 -7.03 -41.17 -71.15
CA ILE A 106 -7.92 -40.20 -71.82
C ILE A 106 -7.11 -39.20 -72.65
N VAL A 107 -6.04 -38.62 -72.09
CA VAL A 107 -5.17 -37.68 -72.81
C VAL A 107 -4.52 -38.35 -74.02
N ARG A 108 -4.04 -39.60 -73.87
CA ARG A 108 -3.49 -40.38 -74.98
C ARG A 108 -4.52 -40.69 -76.06
N LEU A 109 -5.75 -41.00 -75.67
CA LEU A 109 -6.84 -41.25 -76.62
C LEU A 109 -7.24 -39.97 -77.37
N VAL A 110 -7.37 -38.84 -76.68
CA VAL A 110 -7.66 -37.54 -77.31
C VAL A 110 -6.55 -37.16 -78.28
N ALA A 111 -5.29 -37.34 -77.90
CA ALA A 111 -4.14 -37.12 -78.77
C ALA A 111 -4.15 -38.05 -80.00
N ALA A 112 -4.52 -39.33 -79.84
CA ALA A 112 -4.65 -40.28 -80.94
C ALA A 112 -5.79 -39.91 -81.90
N LEU A 113 -6.96 -39.52 -81.37
CA LEU A 113 -8.09 -39.06 -82.18
C LEU A 113 -7.78 -37.75 -82.92
N GLN A 114 -7.06 -36.83 -82.27
CA GLN A 114 -6.64 -35.57 -82.89
C GLN A 114 -5.56 -35.78 -83.95
N SER A 115 -4.63 -36.71 -83.74
CA SER A 115 -3.65 -37.15 -84.75
C SER A 115 -4.33 -37.81 -85.96
N LEU A 116 -5.38 -38.62 -85.73
CA LEU A 116 -6.18 -39.23 -86.78
C LEU A 116 -6.99 -38.20 -87.57
N ALA A 117 -7.60 -37.22 -86.88
CA ALA A 117 -8.37 -36.13 -87.50
C ALA A 117 -7.50 -35.12 -88.27
N GLY A 118 -6.21 -34.99 -87.90
CA GLY A 118 -5.24 -34.16 -88.61
C GLY A 118 -4.68 -34.78 -89.89
N ARG A 119 -4.97 -36.05 -90.19
CA ARG A 119 -4.64 -36.66 -91.48
C ARG A 119 -5.71 -36.29 -92.51
N PRO A 120 -5.37 -35.62 -93.63
CA PRO A 120 -6.37 -35.18 -94.59
C PRO A 120 -7.10 -36.40 -95.18
N ALA A 121 -8.41 -36.48 -94.96
CA ALA A 121 -9.28 -37.54 -95.49
C ALA A 121 -9.20 -37.68 -97.02
N LEU A 122 -8.68 -36.66 -97.71
CA LEU A 122 -8.47 -36.64 -99.16
C LEU A 122 -7.32 -37.55 -99.63
N ALA A 123 -6.42 -38.00 -98.75
CA ALA A 123 -5.36 -38.94 -99.12
C ALA A 123 -5.87 -40.38 -99.33
N ALA A 124 -7.06 -40.71 -98.85
CA ALA A 124 -7.66 -42.04 -98.98
C ALA A 124 -8.30 -42.27 -100.37
N VAL A 125 -8.65 -41.23 -101.11
CA VAL A 125 -9.36 -41.39 -102.40
C VAL A 125 -8.43 -41.83 -103.54
N VAL A 126 -7.11 -41.77 -103.36
CA VAL A 126 -6.12 -41.95 -104.44
C VAL A 126 -5.34 -43.28 -104.34
N GLN A 127 -5.52 -44.10 -103.29
CA GLN A 127 -4.84 -45.40 -103.14
C GLN A 127 -5.79 -46.62 -103.17
N PRO A 128 -5.43 -47.71 -103.88
CA PRO A 128 -6.20 -48.95 -103.89
C PRO A 128 -6.01 -49.68 -102.54
N GLY A 129 -7.00 -49.53 -101.65
CA GLY A 129 -6.99 -50.05 -100.27
C GLY A 129 -7.91 -49.27 -99.31
N SER A 130 -8.41 -48.10 -99.72
CA SER A 130 -9.04 -47.12 -98.84
C SER A 130 -10.47 -47.40 -98.35
N VAL A 131 -11.21 -48.29 -99.03
CA VAL A 131 -12.59 -48.64 -98.62
C VAL A 131 -12.56 -49.61 -97.44
N ASP A 132 -11.65 -50.59 -97.44
CA ASP A 132 -11.44 -51.51 -96.31
C ASP A 132 -10.96 -50.75 -95.07
N ASP A 133 -10.08 -49.76 -95.23
CA ASP A 133 -9.63 -48.88 -94.14
C ASP A 133 -10.77 -48.06 -93.54
N LEU A 134 -11.69 -47.53 -94.36
CA LEU A 134 -12.86 -46.79 -93.88
C LEU A 134 -13.85 -47.69 -93.13
N VAL A 135 -14.07 -48.92 -93.60
CA VAL A 135 -14.90 -49.91 -92.90
C VAL A 135 -14.26 -50.31 -91.57
N HIS A 136 -12.94 -50.49 -91.54
CA HIS A 136 -12.19 -50.81 -90.33
C HIS A 136 -12.26 -49.68 -89.31
N VAL A 137 -12.02 -48.43 -89.72
CA VAL A 137 -12.13 -47.24 -88.86
C VAL A 137 -13.56 -47.08 -88.33
N ARG A 138 -14.58 -47.28 -89.17
CA ARG A 138 -15.99 -47.21 -88.75
C ARG A 138 -16.33 -48.31 -87.74
N ALA A 139 -15.84 -49.54 -87.95
CA ALA A 139 -16.04 -50.65 -87.03
C ALA A 139 -15.37 -50.38 -85.67
N VAL A 140 -14.12 -49.88 -85.67
CA VAL A 140 -13.40 -49.48 -84.46
C VAL A 140 -14.11 -48.34 -83.73
N LEU A 141 -14.58 -47.30 -84.44
CA LEU A 141 -15.32 -46.20 -83.83
C LEU A 141 -16.68 -46.65 -83.27
N SER A 142 -17.39 -47.54 -83.98
CA SER A 142 -18.70 -48.04 -83.55
C SER A 142 -18.63 -48.84 -82.23
N THR A 143 -17.51 -49.50 -81.96
CA THR A 143 -17.25 -50.26 -80.73
C THR A 143 -16.65 -49.38 -79.63
N ALA A 144 -15.79 -48.43 -79.97
CA ALA A 144 -15.14 -47.55 -79.00
C ALA A 144 -16.06 -46.42 -78.46
N LEU A 145 -16.92 -45.84 -79.30
CA LEU A 145 -17.77 -44.69 -78.93
C LEU A 145 -18.72 -44.98 -77.75
N PRO A 146 -19.45 -46.11 -77.69
CA PRO A 146 -20.30 -46.44 -76.55
C PRO A 146 -19.50 -46.57 -75.25
N VAL A 147 -18.33 -47.22 -75.29
CA VAL A 147 -17.44 -47.37 -74.14
C VAL A 147 -16.93 -46.01 -73.66
N MET A 148 -16.58 -45.11 -74.58
CA MET A 148 -16.15 -43.75 -74.24
C MET A 148 -17.26 -42.92 -73.62
N ARG A 149 -18.49 -43.00 -74.16
CA ARG A 149 -19.66 -42.32 -73.57
C ARG A 149 -19.94 -42.82 -72.15
N ALA A 150 -19.91 -44.14 -71.93
CA ALA A 150 -20.10 -44.73 -70.61
C ALA A 150 -19.00 -44.30 -69.62
N ARG A 151 -17.72 -44.36 -70.02
CA ARG A 151 -16.59 -43.90 -69.19
C ARG A 151 -16.67 -42.41 -68.85
N THR A 152 -17.05 -41.57 -69.82
CA THR A 152 -17.18 -40.11 -69.62
C THR A 152 -18.34 -39.80 -68.66
N ALA A 153 -19.47 -40.51 -68.78
CA ALA A 153 -20.60 -40.37 -67.88
C ALA A 153 -20.23 -40.77 -66.44
N ALA A 154 -19.52 -41.90 -66.28
CA ALA A 154 -19.02 -42.34 -64.97
C ALA A 154 -18.07 -41.31 -64.34
N LEU A 155 -17.11 -40.79 -65.12
CA LEU A 155 -16.16 -39.77 -64.65
C LEU A 155 -16.87 -38.48 -64.20
N ARG A 156 -17.86 -38.01 -64.97
CA ARG A 156 -18.67 -36.84 -64.59
C ARG A 156 -19.42 -37.07 -63.29
N GLN A 157 -19.95 -38.28 -63.09
CA GLN A 157 -20.64 -38.64 -61.85
C GLN A 157 -19.68 -38.69 -60.65
N GLU A 158 -18.47 -39.22 -60.84
CA GLU A 158 -17.43 -39.23 -59.81
C GLU A 158 -16.99 -37.80 -59.43
N LEU A 159 -16.76 -36.94 -60.42
CA LEU A 159 -16.40 -35.54 -60.18
C LEU A 159 -17.51 -34.78 -59.43
N ALA A 160 -18.77 -34.99 -59.80
CA ALA A 160 -19.90 -34.40 -59.11
C ALA A 160 -19.98 -34.86 -57.64
N ARG A 161 -19.76 -36.16 -57.37
CA ARG A 161 -19.69 -36.69 -56.01
C ARG A 161 -18.54 -36.09 -55.20
N ALA A 162 -17.36 -35.94 -55.81
CA ALA A 162 -16.20 -35.32 -55.18
C ALA A 162 -16.49 -33.86 -54.79
N HIS A 163 -17.07 -33.06 -55.69
CA HIS A 163 -17.46 -31.68 -55.39
C HIS A 163 -18.47 -31.58 -54.23
N VAL A 164 -19.47 -32.47 -54.19
CA VAL A 164 -20.43 -32.51 -53.08
C VAL A 164 -19.74 -32.84 -51.76
N LEU A 165 -18.87 -33.85 -51.74
CA LEU A 165 -18.09 -34.24 -50.56
C LEU A 165 -17.15 -33.12 -50.08
N GLU A 166 -16.48 -32.42 -51.01
CA GLU A 166 -15.64 -31.27 -50.68
C GLU A 166 -16.46 -30.12 -50.09
N GLY A 167 -17.65 -29.85 -50.64
CA GLY A 167 -18.58 -28.86 -50.10
C GLY A 167 -19.02 -29.21 -48.67
N GLN A 168 -19.42 -30.47 -48.43
CA GLN A 168 -19.80 -30.97 -47.11
C GLN A 168 -18.63 -30.90 -46.11
N ALA A 169 -17.42 -31.28 -46.53
CA ALA A 169 -16.22 -31.20 -45.70
C ALA A 169 -15.91 -29.75 -45.29
N ARG A 170 -16.00 -28.80 -46.22
CA ARG A 170 -15.78 -27.37 -45.92
C ARG A 170 -16.80 -26.84 -44.91
N LEU A 171 -18.08 -27.18 -45.07
CA LEU A 171 -19.13 -26.78 -44.13
C LEU A 171 -18.91 -27.42 -42.74
N ALA A 172 -18.59 -28.71 -42.69
CA ALA A 172 -18.31 -29.43 -41.45
C ALA A 172 -17.08 -28.86 -40.71
N THR A 173 -15.99 -28.52 -41.42
CA THR A 173 -14.82 -27.87 -40.82
C THR A 173 -15.16 -26.52 -40.20
N ARG A 174 -15.98 -25.70 -40.88
CA ARG A 174 -16.44 -24.41 -40.33
C ARG A 174 -17.30 -24.59 -39.09
N ALA A 175 -18.26 -25.51 -39.13
CA ALA A 175 -19.12 -25.81 -37.98
C ALA A 175 -18.33 -26.35 -36.78
N LEU A 176 -17.29 -27.16 -37.03
CA LEU A 176 -16.39 -27.67 -36.00
C LEU A 176 -15.56 -26.55 -35.37
N ALA A 177 -15.00 -25.65 -36.19
CA ALA A 177 -14.26 -24.49 -35.70
C ALA A 177 -15.13 -23.57 -34.84
N GLU A 178 -16.38 -23.32 -35.26
CA GLU A 178 -17.35 -22.54 -34.47
C GLU A 178 -17.69 -23.23 -33.14
N SER A 179 -17.90 -24.55 -33.16
CA SER A 179 -18.21 -25.33 -31.95
C SER A 179 -17.05 -25.31 -30.94
N ARG A 180 -15.80 -25.41 -31.41
CA ARG A 180 -14.60 -25.24 -30.57
C ARG A 180 -14.53 -23.83 -29.98
N GLY A 181 -14.69 -22.80 -30.81
CA GLY A 181 -14.69 -21.41 -30.35
C GLY A 181 -15.77 -21.12 -29.30
N ARG A 182 -16.96 -21.70 -29.46
CA ARG A 182 -18.05 -21.61 -28.48
C ARG A 182 -17.68 -22.26 -27.15
N LEU A 183 -17.12 -23.48 -27.19
CA LEU A 183 -16.67 -24.19 -25.99
C LEU A 183 -15.57 -23.42 -25.24
N ASP A 184 -14.59 -22.90 -25.97
CA ASP A 184 -13.50 -22.11 -25.38
C ASP A 184 -14.01 -20.79 -24.80
N GLY A 185 -14.93 -20.12 -25.48
CA GLY A 185 -15.60 -18.91 -24.99
C GLY A 185 -16.40 -19.15 -23.71
N GLU A 186 -17.16 -20.25 -23.65
CA GLU A 186 -17.90 -20.66 -22.45
C GLU A 186 -16.95 -20.94 -21.27
N ARG A 187 -15.86 -21.67 -21.50
CA ARG A 187 -14.83 -21.93 -20.47
C ARG A 187 -14.22 -20.64 -19.93
N LEU A 188 -13.82 -19.75 -20.84
CA LEU A 188 -13.20 -18.48 -20.47
C LEU A 188 -14.16 -17.59 -19.67
N ALA A 189 -15.41 -17.45 -20.11
CA ALA A 189 -16.43 -16.69 -19.41
C ALA A 189 -16.68 -17.20 -17.99
N GLN A 190 -16.70 -18.52 -17.78
CA GLN A 190 -16.88 -19.08 -16.44
C GLN A 190 -15.69 -18.80 -15.52
N VAL A 191 -14.46 -18.93 -16.03
CA VAL A 191 -13.25 -18.63 -15.25
C VAL A 191 -13.18 -17.13 -14.91
N GLN A 192 -13.50 -16.27 -15.88
CA GLN A 192 -13.54 -14.82 -15.67
C GLN A 192 -14.60 -14.41 -14.65
N ALA A 193 -15.78 -15.03 -14.66
CA ALA A 193 -16.84 -14.76 -13.69
C ALA A 193 -16.38 -15.10 -12.25
N GLU A 194 -15.81 -16.30 -12.04
CA GLU A 194 -15.29 -16.71 -10.73
C GLU A 194 -14.13 -15.80 -10.28
N ALA A 195 -13.18 -15.52 -11.16
CA ALA A 195 -12.05 -14.63 -10.86
C ALA A 195 -12.52 -13.21 -10.52
N GLY A 196 -13.50 -12.69 -11.25
CA GLY A 196 -14.11 -11.38 -11.00
C GLY A 196 -14.70 -11.28 -9.60
N HIS A 197 -15.50 -12.26 -9.18
CA HIS A 197 -16.05 -12.32 -7.82
C HIS A 197 -14.96 -12.41 -6.75
N ARG A 198 -13.91 -13.23 -6.95
CA ARG A 198 -12.77 -13.31 -6.02
C ARG A 198 -12.03 -11.98 -5.87
N LEU A 199 -11.78 -11.28 -6.98
CA LEU A 199 -11.08 -10.00 -6.97
C LEU A 199 -11.91 -8.92 -6.25
N ARG A 200 -13.23 -8.87 -6.48
CA ARG A 200 -14.13 -7.96 -5.76
C ARG A 200 -14.17 -8.26 -4.26
N ALA A 201 -14.31 -9.53 -3.88
CA ALA A 201 -14.26 -9.95 -2.48
C ALA A 201 -12.93 -9.55 -1.80
N ALA A 202 -11.80 -9.72 -2.49
CA ALA A 202 -10.50 -9.32 -1.96
C ALA A 202 -10.36 -7.80 -1.83
N ALA A 203 -10.88 -7.04 -2.80
CA ALA A 203 -10.89 -5.58 -2.75
C ALA A 203 -11.73 -5.06 -1.57
N LEU A 204 -12.97 -5.54 -1.44
CA LEU A 204 -13.87 -5.21 -0.34
C LEU A 204 -13.26 -5.59 1.02
N GLY A 205 -12.69 -6.79 1.12
CA GLY A 205 -12.01 -7.24 2.34
C GLY A 205 -10.84 -6.35 2.75
N ARG A 206 -10.02 -5.87 1.80
CA ARG A 206 -8.95 -4.90 2.11
C ARG A 206 -9.53 -3.58 2.63
N THR A 207 -10.56 -3.04 1.98
CA THR A 207 -11.20 -1.80 2.43
C THR A 207 -11.85 -1.97 3.81
N ALA A 208 -12.44 -3.13 4.08
CA ALA A 208 -13.01 -3.46 5.38
C ALA A 208 -11.95 -3.48 6.49
N LEU A 209 -10.76 -4.05 6.21
CA LEU A 209 -9.63 -4.05 7.14
C LEU A 209 -9.17 -2.62 7.46
N PHE A 210 -9.02 -1.76 6.45
CA PHE A 210 -8.67 -0.35 6.69
C PHE A 210 -9.71 0.39 7.55
N GLU A 211 -11.01 0.17 7.33
CA GLU A 211 -12.04 0.77 8.17
C GLU A 211 -12.08 0.15 9.59
N SER A 212 -11.71 -1.12 9.73
CA SER A 212 -11.54 -1.77 11.05
C SER A 212 -10.38 -1.15 11.82
N ASP A 213 -9.20 -1.01 11.21
CA ASP A 213 -8.03 -0.38 11.83
C ASP A 213 -8.35 1.05 12.26
N ARG A 214 -9.07 1.79 11.41
CA ARG A 214 -9.56 3.12 11.73
C ARG A 214 -10.51 3.12 12.93
N ALA A 215 -11.43 2.15 13.00
CA ALA A 215 -12.35 2.01 14.13
C ALA A 215 -11.61 1.75 15.44
N ILE A 216 -10.58 0.89 15.42
CA ILE A 216 -9.71 0.57 16.55
C ILE A 216 -8.96 1.82 17.01
N ALA A 217 -8.26 2.51 16.10
CA ALA A 217 -7.49 3.71 16.43
C ALA A 217 -8.36 4.83 17.01
N LEU A 218 -9.57 5.04 16.48
CA LEU A 218 -10.54 5.99 17.03
C LEU A 218 -11.09 5.54 18.39
N GLY A 219 -11.23 4.23 18.59
CA GLY A 219 -11.63 3.63 19.86
C GLY A 219 -10.57 3.81 20.94
N GLU A 220 -9.29 3.61 20.60
CA GLU A 220 -8.15 3.88 21.49
C GLU A 220 -8.09 5.36 21.88
N ARG A 221 -8.16 6.27 20.90
CA ARG A 221 -8.22 7.71 21.19
C ARG A 221 -9.39 8.09 22.10
N ALA A 222 -10.53 7.41 21.96
CA ALA A 222 -11.67 7.63 22.84
C ALA A 222 -11.43 7.11 24.26
N ARG A 223 -10.62 6.07 24.46
CA ARG A 223 -10.18 5.62 25.79
C ARG A 223 -9.20 6.60 26.40
N ASP A 224 -8.19 7.05 25.64
CA ASP A 224 -7.22 8.04 26.12
C ASP A 224 -7.90 9.34 26.59
N LEU A 225 -8.98 9.76 25.91
CA LEU A 225 -9.77 10.92 26.32
C LEU A 225 -10.57 10.69 27.61
N VAL A 226 -10.98 9.46 27.89
CA VAL A 226 -11.64 9.11 29.17
C VAL A 226 -10.60 9.14 30.28
N ASP A 227 -9.47 8.47 30.09
CA ASP A 227 -8.39 8.41 31.07
C ASP A 227 -7.88 9.83 31.41
N ALA A 228 -7.70 10.69 30.40
CA ALA A 228 -7.30 12.08 30.60
C ALA A 228 -8.38 12.94 31.29
N ALA A 229 -9.67 12.62 31.11
CA ALA A 229 -10.76 13.31 31.80
C ALA A 229 -10.82 12.91 33.28
N GLU A 230 -10.62 11.62 33.58
CA GLU A 230 -10.54 11.09 34.95
C GLU A 230 -9.34 11.72 35.70
N GLU A 231 -8.16 11.76 35.08
CA GLU A 231 -6.98 12.43 35.65
C GLU A 231 -7.20 13.92 35.92
N ALA A 232 -7.93 14.62 35.03
CA ALA A 232 -8.25 16.03 35.20
C ALA A 232 -9.25 16.27 36.34
N GLU A 233 -10.26 15.41 36.50
CA GLU A 233 -11.21 15.46 37.62
C GLU A 233 -10.50 15.20 38.96
N ASP A 234 -9.62 14.21 39.04
CA ASP A 234 -8.82 13.89 40.23
C ASP A 234 -7.86 15.04 40.60
N ALA A 235 -7.20 15.64 39.61
CA ALA A 235 -6.33 16.80 39.82
C ALA A 235 -7.12 18.04 40.29
N ALA A 236 -8.32 18.24 39.75
CA ALA A 236 -9.21 19.33 40.18
C ALA A 236 -9.71 19.12 41.62
N ALA A 237 -10.08 17.89 41.99
CA ALA A 237 -10.48 17.54 43.35
C ALA A 237 -9.32 17.76 44.33
N THR A 238 -8.12 17.28 44.00
CA THR A 238 -6.91 17.49 44.82
C THR A 238 -6.56 18.98 44.93
N GLY A 239 -6.68 19.74 43.84
CA GLY A 239 -6.44 21.18 43.84
C GLY A 239 -7.42 21.94 44.73
N ALA A 240 -8.70 21.56 44.72
CA ALA A 240 -9.72 22.12 45.60
C ALA A 240 -9.45 21.77 47.08
N GLU A 241 -9.03 20.54 47.38
CA GLU A 241 -8.64 20.13 48.72
C GLU A 241 -7.42 20.93 49.22
N LEU A 242 -6.35 21.03 48.41
CA LEU A 242 -5.16 21.81 48.75
C LEU A 242 -5.46 23.29 48.94
N ALA A 243 -6.36 23.87 48.15
CA ALA A 243 -6.79 25.26 48.29
C ALA A 243 -7.59 25.52 49.57
N SER A 244 -8.21 24.48 50.14
CA SER A 244 -8.91 24.56 51.43
C SER A 244 -7.98 24.48 52.65
N LEU A 245 -6.72 24.07 52.46
CA LEU A 245 -5.74 24.01 53.54
C LEU A 245 -5.23 25.41 53.93
N PRO A 246 -4.96 25.67 55.23
CA PRO A 246 -4.37 26.93 55.68
C PRO A 246 -2.98 27.13 55.07
N GLY A 247 -2.69 28.37 54.66
CA GLY A 247 -1.43 28.75 54.02
C GLY A 247 -0.20 28.47 54.90
N PRO A 248 1.00 28.35 54.31
CA PRO A 248 2.20 27.99 55.04
C PRO A 248 2.46 28.99 56.17
N LEU A 249 2.59 28.48 57.39
CA LEU A 249 2.98 29.28 58.54
C LEU A 249 4.38 29.86 58.28
N PRO A 250 4.60 31.17 58.51
CA PRO A 250 5.93 31.74 58.39
C PRO A 250 6.89 31.03 59.35
N ARG A 251 8.07 30.67 58.85
CA ARG A 251 9.10 30.01 59.67
C ARG A 251 9.44 30.91 60.86
N PRO A 252 9.40 30.42 62.11
CA PRO A 252 9.76 31.23 63.28
C PRO A 252 11.22 31.71 63.15
N GLY A 253 11.43 33.02 63.09
CA GLY A 253 12.75 33.66 63.04
C GLY A 253 13.19 34.22 61.68
N GLU A 254 12.48 33.97 60.58
CA GLU A 254 12.75 34.62 59.28
C GLU A 254 11.72 35.73 59.03
N THR A 255 12.13 36.99 59.23
CA THR A 255 11.44 38.12 58.60
C THR A 255 11.52 37.91 57.10
N ALA A 256 10.37 37.75 56.44
CA ALA A 256 10.26 37.67 54.99
C ALA A 256 10.75 38.98 54.37
N ALA A 257 12.06 39.10 54.16
CA ALA A 257 12.64 40.16 53.36
C ALA A 257 12.34 39.82 51.90
N ALA A 258 11.25 40.39 51.39
CA ALA A 258 10.95 40.38 49.96
C ALA A 258 12.19 40.91 49.21
N VAL A 259 12.78 40.08 48.36
CA VAL A 259 13.91 40.49 47.51
C VAL A 259 13.39 41.57 46.57
N ARG A 260 13.76 42.83 46.83
CA ARG A 260 13.30 43.99 46.07
C ARG A 260 14.18 44.14 44.83
N TRP A 261 13.64 43.80 43.66
CA TRP A 261 14.31 43.98 42.39
C TRP A 261 14.54 45.49 42.10
N PRO A 262 15.77 45.93 41.79
CA PRO A 262 16.03 47.32 41.43
C PRO A 262 15.38 47.64 40.08
N ARG A 263 14.61 48.73 40.02
CA ARG A 263 13.78 49.09 38.85
C ARG A 263 14.56 49.62 37.63
N ASN A 264 15.87 49.86 37.77
CA ASN A 264 16.68 50.61 36.79
C ASN A 264 17.95 49.87 36.30
N ALA A 265 18.05 48.55 36.51
CA ALA A 265 19.12 47.72 35.92
C ALA A 265 18.48 46.54 35.20
N ALA A 266 19.11 46.05 34.13
CA ALA A 266 18.68 44.81 33.48
C ALA A 266 18.50 43.74 34.57
N PRO A 267 17.29 43.15 34.72
CA PRO A 267 16.98 42.28 35.84
C PRO A 267 17.85 41.03 35.82
N TYR A 268 18.43 40.69 34.67
CA TYR A 268 19.22 39.50 34.49
C TYR A 268 20.50 39.81 33.72
N ARG A 269 21.64 39.28 34.17
CA ARG A 269 22.92 39.36 33.46
C ARG A 269 23.37 37.97 33.05
N LEU A 270 23.99 37.84 31.88
CA LEU A 270 24.59 36.56 31.52
C LEU A 270 25.66 36.17 32.55
N PRO A 271 25.68 34.90 33.02
CA PRO A 271 26.60 34.48 34.07
C PRO A 271 28.06 34.50 33.63
N VAL A 272 28.33 34.41 32.33
CA VAL A 272 29.66 34.38 31.72
C VAL A 272 29.56 34.89 30.28
N ALA A 273 30.61 35.54 29.77
CA ALA A 273 30.71 35.93 28.37
C ALA A 273 31.15 34.72 27.51
N GLY A 274 30.51 34.54 26.36
CA GLY A 274 30.79 33.43 25.45
C GLY A 274 29.95 33.47 24.18
N GLU A 275 30.28 32.61 23.23
CA GLU A 275 29.53 32.45 21.98
C GLU A 275 28.31 31.57 22.23
N LEU A 276 27.13 32.00 21.76
CA LEU A 276 25.91 31.21 21.86
C LEU A 276 26.01 29.96 20.98
N ARG A 277 25.89 28.78 21.58
CA ARG A 277 25.88 27.49 20.87
C ARG A 277 24.49 26.91 20.71
N THR A 278 23.62 27.11 21.68
CA THR A 278 22.25 26.59 21.63
C THR A 278 21.31 27.51 22.39
N GLY A 279 20.20 27.88 21.76
CA GLY A 279 19.15 28.71 22.36
C GLY A 279 18.06 27.90 23.06
N LEU A 280 17.19 28.58 23.82
CA LEU A 280 16.02 27.95 24.43
C LEU A 280 15.06 27.42 23.33
N GLY A 281 14.62 26.18 23.45
CA GLY A 281 13.66 25.55 22.53
C GLY A 281 14.25 24.99 21.24
N GLU A 282 15.54 25.21 20.98
CA GLU A 282 16.27 24.62 19.86
C GLU A 282 16.30 23.10 19.98
N VAL A 283 16.07 22.39 18.86
CA VAL A 283 16.01 20.94 18.81
C VAL A 283 17.37 20.42 18.37
N SER A 284 18.04 19.61 19.20
CA SER A 284 19.29 18.97 18.83
C SER A 284 19.09 17.90 17.75
N GLU A 285 20.16 17.47 17.09
CA GLU A 285 20.13 16.35 16.13
C GLU A 285 19.55 15.05 16.74
N ALA A 286 19.62 14.91 18.06
CA ALA A 286 19.02 13.80 18.81
C ALA A 286 17.53 14.02 19.16
N GLY A 287 16.88 15.05 18.63
CA GLY A 287 15.46 15.37 18.85
C GLY A 287 15.13 15.98 20.22
N VAL A 288 16.14 16.33 21.03
CA VAL A 288 15.94 16.87 22.38
C VAL A 288 15.86 18.40 22.33
N ARG A 289 14.79 18.97 22.89
CA ARG A 289 14.65 20.42 23.02
C ARG A 289 15.51 20.97 24.17
N ALA A 290 16.32 21.97 23.85
CA ALA A 290 17.10 22.72 24.83
C ALA A 290 16.18 23.48 25.80
N ARG A 291 16.48 23.39 27.10
CA ARG A 291 15.72 24.04 28.19
C ARG A 291 16.36 25.33 28.68
N GLY A 292 17.42 25.79 28.03
CA GLY A 292 18.15 26.98 28.40
C GLY A 292 19.19 27.34 27.34
N LEU A 293 20.03 28.31 27.68
CA LEU A 293 21.07 28.84 26.82
C LEU A 293 22.39 28.12 27.08
N THR A 294 23.06 27.61 26.05
CA THR A 294 24.42 27.04 26.18
C THR A 294 25.45 27.94 25.52
N LEU A 295 26.44 28.38 26.29
CA LEU A 295 27.52 29.26 25.85
C LEU A 295 28.82 28.46 25.74
N ALA A 296 29.53 28.61 24.62
CA ALA A 296 30.95 28.23 24.53
C ALA A 296 31.78 29.35 25.15
N VAL A 297 32.61 29.00 26.13
CA VAL A 297 33.35 29.97 26.95
C VAL A 297 34.84 29.67 26.92
N THR A 298 35.66 30.66 27.24
CA THR A 298 37.11 30.46 27.40
C THR A 298 37.38 29.48 28.56
N PRO A 299 38.38 28.58 28.44
CA PRO A 299 38.77 27.70 29.54
C PRO A 299 39.03 28.46 30.84
N GLY A 300 38.46 27.97 31.96
CA GLY A 300 38.60 28.59 33.28
C GLY A 300 37.89 29.95 33.47
N ALA A 301 37.02 30.35 32.53
CA ALA A 301 36.26 31.60 32.61
C ALA A 301 35.48 31.71 33.93
N ARG A 302 35.48 32.91 34.52
CA ARG A 302 34.75 33.19 35.76
C ARG A 302 33.25 33.23 35.48
N VAL A 303 32.51 32.47 36.28
CA VAL A 303 31.04 32.42 36.21
C VAL A 303 30.46 33.15 37.42
N SER A 304 29.52 34.05 37.17
CA SER A 304 28.93 34.97 38.13
C SER A 304 27.42 34.80 38.25
N ALA A 305 26.83 35.33 39.32
CA ALA A 305 25.40 35.23 39.60
C ALA A 305 24.57 36.14 38.66
N PRO A 306 23.66 35.58 37.83
CA PRO A 306 22.84 36.37 36.91
C PRO A 306 21.93 37.40 37.57
N ALA A 307 21.49 37.12 38.80
CA ALA A 307 20.66 37.98 39.63
C ALA A 307 20.94 37.71 41.12
N ALA A 308 20.50 38.62 41.98
CA ALA A 308 20.61 38.42 43.43
C ALA A 308 19.68 37.27 43.88
N GLY A 309 20.12 36.43 44.80
CA GLY A 309 19.36 35.27 45.25
C GLY A 309 20.05 34.47 46.33
N ARG A 310 19.40 33.40 46.78
CA ARG A 310 19.94 32.42 47.71
C ARG A 310 20.42 31.19 46.94
N VAL A 311 21.60 30.68 47.24
CA VAL A 311 22.09 29.44 46.65
C VAL A 311 21.24 28.29 47.20
N ALA A 312 20.36 27.74 46.38
CA ALA A 312 19.53 26.59 46.73
C ALA A 312 20.35 25.29 46.66
N TYR A 313 21.30 25.20 45.73
CA TYR A 313 22.15 24.02 45.54
C TYR A 313 23.51 24.42 44.95
N ALA A 314 24.60 23.76 45.37
CA ALA A 314 25.94 23.97 44.82
C ALA A 314 26.80 22.70 45.01
N ALA A 315 26.74 21.76 44.07
CA ALA A 315 27.51 20.51 44.12
C ALA A 315 27.62 19.83 42.74
N SER A 316 28.46 18.82 42.63
CA SER A 316 28.59 17.98 41.43
C SER A 316 27.30 17.18 41.19
N TYR A 317 26.86 17.10 39.93
CA TYR A 317 25.63 16.39 39.57
C TYR A 317 25.76 15.64 38.24
N ARG A 318 25.93 14.31 38.34
CA ARG A 318 25.97 13.38 37.20
C ARG A 318 26.90 13.87 36.08
N SER A 319 26.46 13.77 34.82
CA SER A 319 27.14 14.23 33.61
C SER A 319 27.09 15.75 33.40
N TYR A 320 26.38 16.51 34.24
CA TYR A 320 26.25 17.97 34.09
C TYR A 320 27.43 18.75 34.71
N GLY A 321 28.43 18.04 35.25
CA GLY A 321 29.56 18.64 35.96
C GLY A 321 29.11 19.20 37.31
N ARG A 322 29.70 20.31 37.75
CA ARG A 322 29.24 21.02 38.93
C ARG A 322 28.10 21.98 38.59
N VAL A 323 27.10 21.99 39.46
CA VAL A 323 25.85 22.70 39.26
C VAL A 323 25.63 23.68 40.40
N VAL A 324 25.17 24.88 40.06
CA VAL A 324 24.69 25.88 41.02
C VAL A 324 23.25 26.23 40.67
N ILE A 325 22.37 26.18 41.68
CA ILE A 325 20.98 26.64 41.58
C ILE A 325 20.81 27.85 42.49
N LEU A 326 20.36 28.97 41.93
CA LEU A 326 19.97 30.16 42.67
C LEU A 326 18.45 30.25 42.75
N ASP A 327 17.93 30.53 43.94
CA ASP A 327 16.55 30.92 44.19
C ASP A 327 16.49 32.44 44.32
N HIS A 328 15.72 33.08 43.45
CA HIS A 328 15.57 34.53 43.39
C HIS A 328 14.29 35.02 44.09
N GLY A 329 13.50 34.13 44.68
CA GLY A 329 12.19 34.44 45.24
C GLY A 329 11.07 34.47 44.18
N ASP A 330 9.81 34.54 44.63
CA ASP A 330 8.60 34.57 43.78
C ASP A 330 8.50 33.43 42.74
N GLY A 331 9.14 32.30 43.03
CA GLY A 331 9.24 31.14 42.17
C GLY A 331 10.26 31.25 41.03
N TRP A 332 11.11 32.29 41.02
CA TRP A 332 12.21 32.42 40.07
C TRP A 332 13.44 31.66 40.52
N SER A 333 14.04 30.90 39.62
CA SER A 333 15.29 30.18 39.90
C SER A 333 16.19 30.10 38.68
N THR A 334 17.50 30.10 38.91
CA THR A 334 18.51 29.97 37.87
C THR A 334 19.32 28.70 38.10
N LEU A 335 19.43 27.86 37.09
CA LEU A 335 20.29 26.69 37.05
C LEU A 335 21.51 27.00 36.17
N ILE A 336 22.70 26.75 36.70
CA ILE A 336 23.97 26.90 35.98
C ILE A 336 24.72 25.57 36.05
N THR A 337 25.09 25.02 34.88
CA THR A 337 25.82 23.75 34.77
C THR A 337 27.11 23.91 33.96
N GLY A 338 27.98 22.89 33.98
CA GLY A 338 29.27 22.92 33.27
C GLY A 338 30.40 23.62 34.03
N LEU A 339 30.19 23.90 35.32
CA LEU A 339 31.25 24.41 36.20
C LEU A 339 32.25 23.30 36.52
N ALA A 340 33.54 23.64 36.55
CA ALA A 340 34.58 22.76 37.11
C ALA A 340 34.69 22.94 38.62
N GLU A 341 34.56 24.17 39.10
CA GLU A 341 34.64 24.51 40.52
C GLU A 341 33.56 25.52 40.93
N THR A 342 33.26 25.58 42.23
CA THR A 342 32.32 26.55 42.81
C THR A 342 32.93 27.18 44.05
N THR A 343 32.70 28.48 44.21
CA THR A 343 33.14 29.29 45.36
C THR A 343 32.02 29.52 46.39
N VAL A 344 30.84 28.95 46.15
CA VAL A 344 29.64 29.14 46.98
C VAL A 344 29.10 27.81 47.52
N ARG A 345 28.32 27.89 48.61
CA ARG A 345 27.68 26.73 49.27
C ARG A 345 26.18 26.99 49.37
N ALA A 346 25.40 25.90 49.43
CA ALA A 346 23.96 25.99 49.65
C ALA A 346 23.64 26.81 50.92
N GLY A 347 22.58 27.61 50.84
CA GLY A 347 22.15 28.52 51.90
C GLY A 347 22.74 29.93 51.85
N ARG A 348 23.82 30.17 51.09
CA ARG A 348 24.46 31.49 51.00
C ARG A 348 23.63 32.46 50.18
N GLN A 349 23.48 33.70 50.65
CA GLN A 349 22.95 34.80 49.85
C GLN A 349 24.03 35.37 48.92
N VAL A 350 23.69 35.63 47.67
CA VAL A 350 24.58 36.20 46.65
C VAL A 350 23.92 37.41 45.97
N ALA A 351 24.71 38.44 45.70
CA ALA A 351 24.27 39.58 44.89
C ALA A 351 24.43 39.27 43.39
N GLN A 352 23.74 40.01 42.53
CA GLN A 352 23.97 39.96 41.08
C GLN A 352 25.45 40.27 40.79
N GLY A 353 26.09 39.48 39.92
CA GLY A 353 27.51 39.59 39.59
C GLY A 353 28.47 38.93 40.59
N ALA A 354 27.99 38.41 41.72
CA ALA A 354 28.86 37.72 42.67
C ALA A 354 29.50 36.46 42.05
N PRO A 355 30.77 36.15 42.35
CA PRO A 355 31.44 34.98 41.78
C PRO A 355 30.83 33.67 42.31
N LEU A 356 30.44 32.79 41.38
CA LEU A 356 29.87 31.47 41.69
C LEU A 356 30.87 30.34 41.48
N GLY A 357 31.80 30.49 40.53
CA GLY A 357 32.73 29.42 40.17
C GLY A 357 33.49 29.71 38.87
N ARG A 358 34.04 28.65 38.29
CA ARG A 358 34.72 28.69 36.98
C ARG A 358 34.24 27.60 36.04
N ALA A 359 34.28 27.90 34.75
CA ALA A 359 34.07 26.93 33.68
C ALA A 359 35.19 25.89 33.62
N GLY A 360 34.95 24.81 32.87
CA GLY A 360 35.95 23.77 32.60
C GLY A 360 37.24 24.29 31.95
N TRP A 361 38.32 23.51 32.09
CA TRP A 361 39.64 23.81 31.54
C TRP A 361 39.97 23.06 30.23
N GLY A 362 39.03 22.26 29.71
CA GLY A 362 39.21 21.50 28.46
C GLY A 362 39.09 22.35 27.20
N GLU A 363 39.30 21.75 26.03
CA GLU A 363 39.39 22.45 24.73
C GLU A 363 38.13 23.21 24.31
N ALA A 364 36.95 22.79 24.77
CA ALA A 364 35.68 23.45 24.43
C ALA A 364 34.72 23.47 25.65
N PRO A 365 34.99 24.29 26.67
CA PRO A 365 34.14 24.37 27.86
C PRO A 365 32.80 25.02 27.49
N ARG A 366 31.74 24.47 28.06
CA ARG A 366 30.37 24.97 27.87
C ARG A 366 29.72 25.26 29.20
N ILE A 367 29.05 26.40 29.29
CA ILE A 367 28.18 26.75 30.41
C ILE A 367 26.75 26.80 29.92
N THR A 368 25.89 26.00 30.54
CA THR A 368 24.45 26.06 30.29
C THR A 368 23.78 26.81 31.42
N VAL A 369 22.95 27.79 31.06
CA VAL A 369 22.14 28.58 31.98
C VAL A 369 20.67 28.41 31.64
N GLU A 370 19.87 28.10 32.66
CA GLU A 370 18.43 27.93 32.54
C GLU A 370 17.75 28.79 33.61
N LEU A 371 16.91 29.72 33.17
CA LEU A 371 16.06 30.52 34.04
C LEU A 371 14.69 29.85 34.08
N ARG A 372 14.14 29.68 35.28
CA ARG A 372 12.83 29.08 35.50
C ARG A 372 11.95 30.00 36.32
N ARG A 373 10.67 30.02 35.98
CA ARG A 373 9.62 30.57 36.85
C ARG A 373 8.63 29.45 37.17
N ARG A 374 8.48 29.15 38.46
CA ARG A 374 7.62 28.06 38.97
C ARG A 374 7.89 26.74 38.25
N GLY A 375 9.17 26.43 38.04
CA GLY A 375 9.64 25.20 37.40
C GLY A 375 9.62 25.17 35.86
N ARG A 376 9.03 26.16 35.18
CA ARG A 376 9.03 26.24 33.71
C ARG A 376 10.21 27.06 33.19
N PRO A 377 10.94 26.61 32.15
CA PRO A 377 11.95 27.41 31.48
C PRO A 377 11.39 28.73 30.94
N VAL A 378 12.12 29.82 31.11
CA VAL A 378 11.81 31.15 30.60
C VAL A 378 12.94 31.58 29.70
N ASP A 379 12.61 32.27 28.61
CA ASP A 379 13.61 32.81 27.70
C ASP A 379 14.46 33.89 28.40
N ILE A 380 15.76 33.61 28.50
CA ILE A 380 16.75 34.47 29.11
C ILE A 380 17.08 35.65 28.19
N ALA A 381 17.00 35.47 26.86
CA ALA A 381 17.42 36.48 25.89
C ALA A 381 16.59 37.77 25.99
N ALA A 382 15.33 37.67 26.41
CA ALA A 382 14.43 38.82 26.61
C ALA A 382 14.71 39.61 27.90
N LEU A 383 15.56 39.10 28.80
CA LEU A 383 15.81 39.66 30.14
C LEU A 383 17.25 40.13 30.36
N VAL A 384 18.15 39.79 29.43
CA VAL A 384 19.52 40.26 29.38
C VAL A 384 19.54 41.62 28.70
N GLY A 385 20.17 42.62 29.33
CA GLY A 385 20.34 43.96 28.79
C GLY A 385 21.79 44.27 28.41
#